data_AF-A0A538T789-F1
#
_entry.id   AF-A0A538T789-F1
#
_cell.length_a   1.000
_cell.length_b   1.000
_cell.length_c   1.000
_cell.angle_alpha   90.00
_cell.angle_beta   90.00
_cell.angle_gamma   90.00
#
_symmetry.space_group_name_H-M   'P 1'
#
loop_
_entity.id
_entity.type
_entity.pdbx_description
1 polymer ?
#
loop_
_entity_poly.entity_id
_entity_poly.type
_entity_poly.pdbx_seq_one_letter_code
_entity_poly.pdbx_strand_id
1 'polypeptide(L)'
;MILAGGLGSRLCILSEKRAKPAVPFGGKYRIIDFSLSNCVNSGIYDVGILTQYRPLSLRDHIGIGRPWDLDRKRGGVELLQPFQGWAETDWYRGTADAIQQN
;
A
#
# COMPACT_ATOMS: atom_id res chain seq x y z
N MET A 1 5.86 -7.47 4.40
CA MET A 1 4.65 -7.05 3.68
C MET A 1 3.90 -5.98 4.46
N ILE A 2 3.30 -5.00 3.77
CA ILE A 2 2.51 -3.90 4.34
C ILE A 2 1.06 -4.01 3.85
N LEU A 3 0.11 -4.10 4.78
CA LEU A 3 -1.32 -4.24 4.47
C LEU A 3 -1.97 -2.85 4.37
N ALA A 4 -2.16 -2.36 3.15
CA ALA A 4 -2.60 -1.01 2.82
C ALA A 4 -4.05 -0.94 2.29
N GLY A 5 -4.81 -2.04 2.33
CA GLY A 5 -6.15 -2.15 1.77
C GLY A 5 -7.32 -1.62 2.63
N GLY A 6 -7.08 -1.21 3.87
CA GLY A 6 -8.15 -0.86 4.81
C GLY A 6 -9.00 0.33 4.36
N LEU A 7 -10.33 0.11 4.26
CA LEU A 7 -11.33 1.17 4.17
C LEU A 7 -11.26 2.02 5.44
N GLY A 8 -10.80 3.26 5.32
CA GLY A 8 -10.63 4.19 6.42
C GLY A 8 -11.96 4.76 6.93
N SER A 9 -12.93 3.92 7.30
CA SER A 9 -14.30 4.33 7.68
C SER A 9 -14.33 5.39 8.80
N ARG A 10 -13.32 5.40 9.69
CA ARG A 10 -13.17 6.39 10.78
C ARG A 10 -12.61 7.74 10.35
N LEU A 11 -12.07 7.86 9.14
CA LEU A 11 -11.50 9.09 8.57
C LEU A 11 -12.47 9.80 7.60
N CYS A 12 -13.70 9.28 7.43
CA CYS A 12 -14.79 9.85 6.63
C CYS A 12 -14.29 10.53 5.34
N ILE A 13 -14.51 11.84 5.20
CA ILE A 13 -14.28 12.68 4.01
C ILE A 13 -12.82 12.61 3.53
N LEU A 14 -11.85 12.44 4.44
CA LEU A 14 -10.42 12.36 4.10
C LEU A 14 -10.05 11.07 3.36
N SER A 15 -10.85 10.01 3.53
CA SER A 15 -10.67 8.69 2.88
C SER A 15 -11.65 8.43 1.74
N GLU A 16 -12.56 9.37 1.48
CA GLU A 16 -13.64 9.19 0.50
C GLU A 16 -13.13 9.09 -0.94
N LYS A 17 -12.00 9.75 -1.24
CA LYS A 17 -11.39 9.78 -2.57
C LYS A 17 -10.10 8.97 -2.72
N ARG A 18 -9.54 8.42 -1.63
CA ARG A 18 -8.22 7.78 -1.61
C ARG A 18 -8.12 6.73 -0.50
N ALA A 19 -7.28 5.72 -0.68
CA ALA A 19 -6.98 4.75 0.37
C ALA A 19 -6.46 5.47 1.64
N LYS A 20 -6.79 4.95 2.83
CA LYS A 20 -6.29 5.51 4.12
C LYS A 20 -4.77 5.74 4.14
N PRO A 21 -3.93 4.82 3.61
CA PRO A 21 -2.47 5.03 3.59
C PRO A 21 -2.00 6.19 2.69
N ALA A 22 -2.83 6.61 1.74
CA ALA A 22 -2.56 7.75 0.85
C ALA A 22 -3.00 9.11 1.43
N VAL A 23 -3.52 9.13 2.66
CA VAL A 23 -3.92 10.38 3.32
C VAL A 23 -2.68 11.19 3.70
N PRO A 24 -2.63 12.50 3.38
CA PRO A 24 -1.55 13.38 3.81
C PRO A 24 -1.44 13.49 5.34
N PHE A 25 -0.22 13.58 5.85
CA PHE A 25 0.10 13.72 7.25
C PHE A 25 1.27 14.70 7.43
N GLY A 26 1.18 15.60 8.41
CA GLY A 26 2.27 16.54 8.71
C GLY A 26 2.67 17.47 7.55
N GLY A 27 1.73 17.81 6.65
CA GLY A 27 1.90 18.78 5.57
C GLY A 27 2.65 18.27 4.32
N LYS A 28 3.62 17.36 4.47
CA LYS A 28 4.45 16.86 3.35
C LYS A 28 4.38 15.35 3.14
N TYR A 29 4.06 14.60 4.19
CA TYR A 29 4.12 13.14 4.17
C TYR A 29 2.74 12.53 3.90
N ARG A 30 2.72 11.23 3.68
CA ARG A 30 1.53 10.38 3.76
C ARG A 30 1.72 9.34 4.85
N ILE A 31 0.61 8.77 5.33
CA ILE A 31 0.65 7.77 6.41
C ILE A 31 1.56 6.58 6.06
N ILE A 32 1.59 6.14 4.80
CA ILE A 32 2.43 5.02 4.37
C ILE A 32 3.94 5.29 4.48
N ASP A 33 4.36 6.57 4.46
CA ASP A 33 5.77 6.96 4.47
C ASP A 33 6.46 6.52 5.75
N PHE A 34 5.73 6.48 6.87
CA PHE A 34 6.23 6.02 8.15
C PHE A 34 6.54 4.53 8.13
N SER A 35 5.64 3.71 7.57
CA SER A 35 5.85 2.27 7.45
C SER A 35 7.02 1.94 6.52
N LEU A 36 7.13 2.63 5.38
CA LEU A 36 8.23 2.44 4.43
C LEU A 36 9.58 2.87 5.02
N SER A 37 9.62 4.03 5.67
CA SER A 37 10.82 4.49 6.38
C SER A 37 11.25 3.51 7.46
N ASN A 38 10.29 2.94 8.21
CA ASN A 38 10.59 1.94 9.23
C ASN A 38 11.20 0.66 8.64
N CYS A 39 10.67 0.16 7.51
CA CYS A 39 11.24 -0.99 6.82
C CYS A 39 12.70 -0.74 6.43
N VAL A 40 12.96 0.37 5.75
CA VAL A 40 14.29 0.73 5.26
C VAL A 40 15.28 0.97 6.39
N ASN A 41 14.87 1.68 7.45
CA ASN A 41 15.69 1.89 8.64
C ASN A 41 15.98 0.59 9.41
N SER A 42 15.17 -0.46 9.20
CA SER A 42 15.37 -1.79 9.78
C SER A 42 16.13 -2.75 8.84
N GLY A 43 16.65 -2.26 7.70
CA GLY A 43 17.34 -3.10 6.72
C GLY A 43 16.43 -4.00 5.88
N ILE A 44 15.12 -3.72 5.86
CA ILE A 44 14.13 -4.45 5.06
C ILE A 44 13.93 -3.71 3.75
N TYR A 45 14.46 -4.29 2.67
CA TYR A 45 14.43 -3.70 1.33
C TYR A 45 13.52 -4.44 0.35
N ASP A 46 12.85 -5.50 0.78
CA ASP A 46 11.87 -6.24 0.00
C ASP A 46 10.48 -6.04 0.60
N VAL A 47 9.67 -5.20 -0.04
CA VAL A 47 8.44 -4.66 0.52
C VAL A 47 7.27 -4.81 -0.45
N GLY A 48 6.48 -5.86 -0.26
CA GLY A 48 5.15 -5.98 -0.88
C GLY A 48 4.10 -5.15 -0.14
N ILE A 49 3.38 -4.28 -0.85
CA ILE A 49 2.29 -3.44 -0.34
C ILE A 49 0.97 -3.97 -0.90
N LEU A 50 0.16 -4.58 -0.05
CA LEU A 50 -1.14 -5.11 -0.44
C LEU A 50 -2.18 -3.99 -0.44
N THR A 51 -2.67 -3.66 -1.64
CA THR A 51 -3.68 -2.62 -1.83
C THR A 51 -5.00 -3.25 -2.21
N GLN A 52 -6.11 -2.60 -1.86
CA GLN A 52 -7.44 -3.08 -2.20
C GLN A 52 -8.23 -1.90 -2.75
N TYR A 53 -8.61 -0.96 -1.90
CA TYR A 53 -9.43 0.17 -2.32
C TYR A 53 -8.64 1.33 -2.95
N ARG A 54 -9.08 1.81 -4.12
CA ARG A 54 -8.58 3.03 -4.82
C ARG A 54 -7.05 3.20 -4.79
N PRO A 55 -6.29 2.26 -5.40
CA PRO A 55 -4.83 2.21 -5.28
C PRO A 55 -4.11 3.31 -6.07
N LEU A 56 -4.77 3.98 -7.03
CA LEU A 56 -4.13 4.92 -7.97
C LEU A 56 -3.31 6.00 -7.24
N SER A 57 -3.93 6.71 -6.29
CA SER A 57 -3.25 7.78 -5.54
C SER A 57 -2.04 7.25 -4.75
N LEU A 58 -2.13 6.02 -4.23
CA LEU A 58 -1.06 5.39 -3.48
C LEU A 58 0.08 4.97 -4.41
N ARG A 59 -0.25 4.37 -5.56
CA ARG A 59 0.69 3.98 -6.61
C ARG A 59 1.46 5.19 -7.14
N ASP A 60 0.79 6.31 -7.42
CA ASP A 60 1.45 7.51 -7.93
C ASP A 60 2.43 8.12 -6.92
N HIS A 61 2.16 7.93 -5.62
CA HIS A 61 3.02 8.43 -4.55
C HIS A 61 4.22 7.55 -4.26
N ILE A 62 4.01 6.23 -4.25
CA ILE A 62 5.12 5.28 -4.08
C ILE A 62 6.00 5.30 -5.33
N GLY A 63 5.40 5.33 -6.52
CA GLY A 63 6.11 5.21 -7.79
C GLY A 63 6.96 3.94 -7.81
N ILE A 64 8.25 4.11 -8.11
CA ILE A 64 9.25 3.04 -8.07
C ILE A 64 9.94 2.90 -6.70
N GLY A 65 9.50 3.64 -5.67
CA GLY A 65 10.08 3.56 -4.33
C GLY A 65 11.37 4.36 -4.10
N ARG A 66 11.80 5.16 -5.08
CA ARG A 66 13.03 5.95 -5.03
C ARG A 66 13.22 6.83 -3.78
N PRO A 67 12.18 7.49 -3.20
CA PRO A 67 12.36 8.29 -1.98
C PRO A 67 12.84 7.49 -0.76
N TRP A 68 12.65 6.17 -0.79
CA TRP A 68 13.07 5.23 0.25
C TRP A 68 14.23 4.32 -0.19
N ASP A 69 14.87 4.62 -1.33
CA ASP A 69 15.92 3.76 -1.91
C ASP A 69 15.43 2.32 -2.18
N LEU A 70 14.15 2.19 -2.56
CA LEU A 70 13.49 0.92 -2.91
C LEU A 70 13.41 0.69 -4.42
N ASP A 71 14.02 1.53 -5.27
CA ASP A 71 14.15 1.34 -6.72
C ASP A 71 15.35 0.45 -7.08
N ARG A 72 15.47 -0.69 -6.39
CA ARG A 72 16.62 -1.59 -6.46
C ARG A 72 16.47 -2.66 -7.54
N LYS A 73 17.60 -3.18 -8.05
CA LYS A 73 17.62 -4.32 -9.00
C LYS A 73 17.25 -5.66 -8.34
N ARG A 74 17.46 -5.79 -7.03
CA ARG A 74 17.08 -6.94 -6.21
C ARG A 74 16.36 -6.42 -4.97
N GLY A 75 15.18 -6.96 -4.70
CA GLY A 75 14.21 -6.38 -3.76
C GLY A 75 13.54 -5.14 -4.36
N GLY A 76 13.01 -4.30 -3.48
CA GLY A 76 12.35 -3.05 -3.80
C GLY A 76 10.95 -2.98 -3.22
N VAL A 77 10.13 -2.12 -3.81
CA VAL A 77 8.71 -1.98 -3.45
C VAL A 77 7.84 -2.50 -4.57
N GLU A 78 6.86 -3.33 -4.22
CA GLU A 78 5.88 -3.84 -5.16
C GLU A 78 4.46 -3.60 -4.65
N LEU A 79 3.57 -3.18 -5.54
CA LEU A 79 2.16 -2.96 -5.25
C LEU A 79 1.37 -4.19 -5.65
N LEU A 80 0.89 -4.92 -4.64
CA LEU A 80 0.18 -6.17 -4.78
C LEU A 80 -1.32 -5.89 -4.75
N GLN A 81 -1.93 -5.93 -5.92
CA GLN A 81 -3.37 -5.70 -6.11
C GLN A 81 -4.11 -7.04 -6.12
N PRO A 82 -5.36 -7.10 -5.63
CA PRO A 82 -6.16 -8.31 -5.75
C PRO A 82 -6.30 -8.66 -7.22
N PHE A 83 -6.04 -9.91 -7.56
CA PHE A 83 -6.22 -10.41 -8.91
C PHE A 83 -7.69 -10.79 -9.11
N GLN A 84 -8.31 -10.26 -10.16
CA GLN A 84 -9.70 -10.60 -10.49
C GLN A 84 -9.74 -12.02 -11.07
N GLY A 85 -10.18 -12.99 -10.26
CA GLY A 85 -10.55 -14.32 -10.74
C GLY A 85 -11.76 -14.28 -11.69
N TRP A 86 -12.10 -15.43 -12.29
CA TRP A 86 -13.22 -15.55 -13.24
C TRP A 86 -14.61 -15.36 -12.61
N ALA A 87 -14.73 -15.34 -11.28
CA ALA A 87 -15.97 -15.07 -10.56
C ALA A 87 -15.99 -13.62 -10.03
N GLU A 88 -17.17 -13.00 -10.04
CA GLU A 88 -17.39 -11.57 -9.80
C GLU A 88 -16.74 -11.05 -8.50
N THR A 89 -15.87 -10.05 -8.64
CA THR A 89 -15.42 -9.14 -7.57
C THR A 89 -14.88 -9.78 -6.29
N ASP A 90 -13.87 -10.66 -6.39
CA ASP A 90 -13.12 -11.13 -5.21
C ASP A 90 -12.15 -10.04 -4.72
N TRP A 91 -12.71 -9.07 -4.02
CA TRP A 91 -11.99 -8.27 -3.05
C TRP A 91 -11.38 -9.20 -1.99
N TYR A 92 -10.19 -8.89 -1.47
CA TYR A 92 -9.65 -9.63 -0.31
C TYR A 92 -10.72 -9.69 0.79
N ARG A 93 -11.10 -10.91 1.19
CA ARG A 93 -12.11 -11.18 2.23
C ARG A 93 -11.60 -10.77 3.61
N GLY A 94 -10.29 -10.62 3.75
CA GLY A 94 -9.63 -10.11 4.94
C GLY A 94 -8.12 -10.08 4.78
N THR A 95 -7.42 -9.74 5.86
CA THR A 95 -5.97 -9.60 5.89
C THR A 95 -5.23 -10.90 5.58
N ALA A 96 -5.72 -12.03 6.09
CA ALA A 96 -5.12 -13.34 5.85
C ALA A 96 -5.31 -13.79 4.41
N ASP A 97 -6.49 -13.53 3.83
CA ASP A 97 -6.80 -13.83 2.44
C ASP A 97 -5.92 -13.01 1.47
N ALA A 98 -5.61 -11.75 1.82
CA ALA A 98 -4.68 -10.93 1.05
C ALA A 98 -3.27 -11.55 0.96
N ILE A 99 -2.81 -12.18 2.03
CA ILE A 99 -1.53 -12.90 2.04
C ILE A 99 -1.63 -14.21 1.25
N GLN A 100 -2.76 -14.93 1.35
CA GLN A 100 -2.93 -16.21 0.65
C GLN A 100 -2.95 -16.04 -0.88
N GLN A 101 -3.41 -14.89 -1.38
CA GLN A 101 -3.55 -14.62 -2.81
C GLN A 101 -2.27 -14.08 -3.48
N ASN A 102 -1.19 -13.78 -2.74
CA ASN A 102 0.06 -13.20 -3.26
C ASN A 102 1.29 -13.98 -2.77
#